data_AF-A0A2V9TGH1-F1
#
_entry.id   AF-A0A2V9TGH1-F1
#
_cell.length_a   1.000
_cell.length_b   1.000
_cell.length_c   1.000
_cell.angle_alpha   90.00
_cell.angle_beta   90.00
_cell.angle_gamma   90.00
#
_symmetry.space_group_name_H-M   'P 1'
#
loop_
_entity.id
_entity.type
_entity.pdbx_description
1 polymer ?
#
loop_
_entity_poly.entity_id
_entity_poly.type
_entity_poly.pdbx_seq_one_letter_code
_entity_poly.pdbx_strand_id
1 'polypeptide(L)'
;MNDFLTDLRAQGYCVLLVHHEGKNGTQRGRTDGDDNLDVSIQLEKPYGWQPGDGLAFKWKYSKVRHGGHLPDFEASYEAEGGWRLVEDGRLPEVMKLHAAGKSTRAIATALDMGQSAVSRLIRKANQNGLAALNAKAGAESESVSQ
;
A
#
# COMPACT_ATOMS: atom_id res chain seq x y z
N MET A 1 -21.06 -20.07 12.58
CA MET A 1 -20.51 -18.82 12.02
C MET A 1 -20.12 -19.02 10.57
N ASN A 2 -19.21 -19.95 10.26
CA ASN A 2 -18.81 -20.22 8.87
C ASN A 2 -19.96 -20.65 7.96
N ASP A 3 -20.88 -21.49 8.43
CA ASP A 3 -22.04 -21.91 7.62
C ASP A 3 -22.93 -20.72 7.25
N PHE A 4 -23.27 -19.87 8.22
CA PHE A 4 -24.06 -18.66 7.99
C PHE A 4 -23.42 -17.71 6.96
N LEU A 5 -22.10 -17.49 7.02
CA LEU A 5 -21.40 -16.64 6.05
C LEU A 5 -21.38 -17.29 4.65
N THR A 6 -21.29 -18.62 4.59
CA THR A 6 -21.33 -19.38 3.34
C THR A 6 -22.73 -19.34 2.71
N ASP A 7 -23.79 -19.40 3.53
CA ASP A 7 -25.17 -19.28 3.08
C ASP A 7 -25.45 -17.90 2.50
N LEU A 8 -25.00 -16.82 3.17
CA LEU A 8 -25.12 -15.46 2.65
C LEU A 8 -24.39 -15.30 1.31
N ARG A 9 -23.19 -15.87 1.18
CA ARG A 9 -22.47 -15.91 -0.10
C ARG A 9 -23.26 -16.65 -1.17
N ALA A 10 -23.81 -17.83 -0.87
CA ALA A 10 -24.59 -18.63 -1.81
C ALA A 10 -25.85 -17.89 -2.28
N GLN A 11 -26.41 -17.02 -1.44
CA GLN A 11 -27.52 -16.12 -1.78
C GLN A 11 -27.07 -14.87 -2.56
N GLY A 12 -25.77 -14.68 -2.80
CA GLY A 12 -25.22 -13.57 -3.58
C GLY A 12 -24.93 -12.30 -2.79
N TYR A 13 -24.95 -12.34 -1.45
CA TYR A 13 -24.62 -11.18 -0.63
C TYR A 13 -23.11 -10.93 -0.56
N CYS A 14 -22.73 -9.65 -0.61
CA CYS A 14 -21.39 -9.20 -0.23
C CYS A 14 -21.35 -9.00 1.29
N VAL A 15 -20.53 -9.78 1.99
CA VAL A 15 -20.41 -9.74 3.45
C VAL A 15 -19.10 -9.07 3.83
N LEU A 16 -19.18 -8.01 4.62
CA LEU A 16 -18.01 -7.33 5.17
C LEU A 16 -17.85 -7.68 6.65
N LEU A 17 -16.69 -8.22 7.02
CA LEU A 17 -16.35 -8.54 8.40
C LEU A 17 -15.27 -7.57 8.88
N VAL A 18 -15.50 -6.96 10.04
CA VAL A 18 -14.55 -6.06 10.69
C VAL A 18 -14.19 -6.65 12.04
N HIS A 19 -12.89 -6.85 12.28
CA HIS A 19 -12.38 -7.36 13.55
C HIS A 19 -11.08 -6.67 13.94
N HIS A 20 -10.75 -6.74 15.23
CA HIS A 20 -9.43 -6.34 15.71
C HIS A 20 -8.38 -7.41 15.41
N GLU A 21 -7.15 -6.97 15.25
CA GLU A 21 -5.97 -7.82 15.14
C GLU A 21 -5.67 -8.52 16.49
N GLY A 22 -5.29 -9.79 16.41
CA GLY A 22 -4.77 -10.58 17.53
C GLY A 22 -3.28 -10.33 17.77
N LYS A 23 -2.69 -11.00 18.76
CA LYS A 23 -1.29 -10.77 19.16
C LYS A 23 -0.25 -11.02 18.04
N ASN A 24 -0.59 -11.84 17.05
CA ASN A 24 0.32 -12.27 15.98
C ASN A 24 -0.01 -11.64 14.62
N GLY A 25 -0.83 -10.61 14.58
CA GLY A 25 -1.23 -10.00 13.32
C GLY A 25 -2.38 -10.70 12.59
N THR A 26 -2.98 -11.71 13.21
CA THR A 26 -4.05 -12.53 12.64
C THR A 26 -5.41 -12.13 13.21
N GLN A 27 -6.49 -12.68 12.66
CA GLN A 27 -7.82 -12.54 13.27
C GLN A 27 -7.80 -12.91 14.76
N ARG A 28 -8.35 -12.03 15.61
CA ARG A 28 -8.48 -12.30 17.05
C ARG A 28 -9.57 -13.34 17.28
N GLY A 29 -9.19 -14.54 17.74
CA GLY A 29 -10.14 -15.62 18.05
C GLY A 29 -9.85 -16.87 17.21
N ARG A 30 -10.89 -17.45 16.59
CA ARG A 30 -10.73 -18.61 15.70
C ARG A 30 -10.25 -18.15 14.33
N THR A 31 -9.32 -18.90 13.74
CA THR A 31 -8.70 -18.65 12.43
C THR A 31 -9.44 -19.32 11.27
N ASP A 32 -10.46 -20.13 11.54
CA ASP A 32 -11.23 -20.87 10.53
C ASP A 32 -12.15 -19.97 9.70
N GLY A 33 -12.41 -18.73 10.14
CA GLY A 33 -13.12 -17.73 9.36
C GLY A 33 -12.30 -17.20 8.18
N ASP A 34 -10.98 -17.10 8.33
CA ASP A 34 -10.08 -16.53 7.33
C ASP A 34 -10.00 -17.38 6.05
N ASP A 35 -10.18 -18.70 6.15
CA ASP A 35 -10.11 -19.60 5.01
C ASP A 35 -11.18 -19.28 3.96
N ASN A 36 -12.40 -18.94 4.37
CA ASN A 36 -13.53 -18.69 3.47
C ASN A 36 -13.53 -17.30 2.82
N LEU A 37 -12.69 -16.38 3.29
CA LEU A 37 -12.63 -15.02 2.73
C LEU A 37 -12.05 -15.01 1.31
N ASP A 38 -12.68 -14.25 0.41
CA ASP A 38 -12.10 -13.93 -0.90
C ASP A 38 -10.99 -12.90 -0.78
N VAL A 39 -11.21 -11.89 0.07
CA VAL A 39 -10.30 -10.77 0.28
C VAL A 39 -10.11 -10.58 1.77
N SER A 40 -8.85 -10.47 2.20
CA SER A 40 -8.49 -10.04 3.54
C SER A 40 -7.62 -8.79 3.44
N ILE A 41 -7.98 -7.79 4.24
CA ILE A 41 -7.36 -6.47 4.26
C ILE A 41 -6.85 -6.21 5.67
N GLN A 42 -5.59 -5.82 5.76
CA GLN A 42 -4.94 -5.40 6.99
C GLN A 42 -4.68 -3.90 6.92
N LEU A 43 -5.08 -3.19 7.97
CA LEU A 43 -4.74 -1.77 8.14
C LEU A 43 -3.53 -1.68 9.07
N GLU A 44 -2.38 -1.34 8.50
CA GLU A 44 -1.12 -1.16 9.22
C GLU A 44 -0.89 0.33 9.50
N LYS A 45 -0.04 0.63 10.49
CA LYS A 45 0.45 2.01 10.67
C LYS A 45 1.37 2.39 9.49
N PRO A 46 1.21 3.58 8.90
CA PRO A 46 2.17 4.08 7.91
C PRO A 46 3.58 4.18 8.51
N TYR A 47 4.59 4.14 7.65
CA TYR A 47 5.96 4.31 8.10
C TYR A 47 6.16 5.67 8.78
N GLY A 48 6.75 5.68 9.98
CA GLY A 48 7.02 6.89 10.74
C GLY A 48 5.81 7.45 11.53
N TRP A 49 4.62 6.86 11.40
CA TRP A 49 3.42 7.35 12.09
C TRP A 49 3.58 7.32 13.61
N GLN A 50 3.18 8.41 14.28
CA GLN A 50 3.15 8.59 15.72
C GLN A 50 1.73 8.93 16.22
N PRO A 51 1.43 8.62 17.50
CA PRO A 51 0.20 9.11 18.13
C PRO A 51 0.13 10.65 18.03
N GLY A 52 -0.90 11.15 17.35
CA GLY A 52 -1.08 12.59 17.11
C GLY A 52 -1.05 12.98 15.63
N ASP A 53 -0.50 12.14 14.75
CA ASP A 53 -0.44 12.38 13.29
C ASP A 53 -1.82 12.29 12.60
N GLY A 54 -2.90 12.09 13.36
CA GLY A 54 -4.25 11.96 12.86
C GLY A 54 -4.55 10.58 12.28
N LEU A 55 -5.60 10.53 11.46
CA LEU A 55 -6.11 9.28 10.88
C LEU A 55 -5.39 8.98 9.57
N ALA A 56 -4.40 8.08 9.65
CA ALA A 56 -3.68 7.56 8.50
C ALA A 56 -3.43 6.05 8.66
N PHE A 57 -3.44 5.32 7.55
CA PHE A 57 -3.17 3.89 7.52
C PHE A 57 -2.49 3.48 6.22
N LYS A 58 -1.78 2.36 6.29
CA LYS A 58 -1.36 1.58 5.14
C LYS A 58 -2.36 0.45 4.93
N TRP A 59 -2.97 0.42 3.76
CA TRP A 59 -3.88 -0.63 3.32
C TRP A 59 -3.10 -1.75 2.66
N LYS A 60 -3.19 -2.95 3.22
CA LYS A 60 -2.48 -4.13 2.73
C LYS A 60 -3.44 -5.26 2.43
N TYR A 61 -3.34 -5.82 1.23
CA TYR A 61 -4.10 -7.03 0.88
C TYR A 61 -3.32 -8.27 1.32
N SER A 62 -3.72 -8.89 2.43
CA SER A 62 -3.09 -10.10 2.96
C SER A 62 -3.57 -11.37 2.23
N LYS A 63 -4.76 -11.32 1.63
CA LYS A 63 -5.34 -12.40 0.83
C LYS A 63 -6.18 -11.84 -0.32
N VAL A 64 -6.01 -12.40 -1.51
CA VAL A 64 -6.86 -12.17 -2.68
C VAL A 64 -7.05 -13.50 -3.42
N ARG A 65 -8.26 -14.04 -3.45
CA ARG A 65 -8.61 -15.23 -4.25
C ARG A 65 -8.75 -14.86 -5.73
N HIS A 66 -8.65 -15.87 -6.61
CA HIS A 66 -8.85 -15.76 -8.06
C HIS A 66 -7.78 -14.94 -8.82
N GLY A 67 -6.56 -14.85 -8.27
CA GLY A 67 -5.40 -14.31 -9.00
C GLY A 67 -5.43 -12.80 -9.27
N GLY A 68 -6.35 -12.06 -8.63
CA GLY A 68 -6.34 -10.61 -8.67
C GLY A 68 -5.08 -10.05 -8.00
N HIS A 69 -4.38 -9.13 -8.67
CA HIS A 69 -3.33 -8.34 -8.05
C HIS A 69 -3.88 -6.97 -7.68
N LEU A 70 -4.06 -6.73 -6.39
CA LEU A 70 -4.46 -5.42 -5.85
C LEU A 70 -3.24 -4.77 -5.19
N PRO A 71 -2.83 -3.57 -5.64
CA PRO A 71 -1.69 -2.89 -5.03
C PRO A 71 -2.07 -2.31 -3.66
N ASP A 72 -1.21 -2.53 -2.68
CA ASP A 72 -1.25 -1.82 -1.40
C ASP A 72 -1.10 -0.30 -1.61
N PHE A 73 -1.68 0.49 -0.71
CA PHE A 73 -1.60 1.95 -0.73
C PHE A 73 -1.59 2.53 0.69
N GLU A 74 -1.19 3.79 0.84
CA GLU A 74 -1.33 4.53 2.08
C GLU A 74 -2.39 5.62 1.89
N ALA A 75 -3.18 5.88 2.93
CA ALA A 75 -4.21 6.90 2.91
C ALA A 75 -4.25 7.66 4.23
N SER A 76 -4.59 8.94 4.15
CA SER A 76 -4.84 9.80 5.31
C SER A 76 -6.13 10.59 5.14
N TYR A 77 -6.81 10.84 6.25
CA TYR A 77 -7.98 11.69 6.29
C TYR A 77 -7.57 13.14 6.57
N GLU A 78 -7.96 14.08 5.72
CA GLU A 78 -7.64 15.50 5.84
C GLU A 78 -8.59 16.22 6.80
N ALA A 79 -8.12 17.31 7.40
CA ALA A 79 -8.89 18.08 8.39
C ALA A 79 -10.11 18.77 7.76
N GLU A 80 -10.00 19.14 6.49
CA GLU A 80 -11.04 19.74 5.65
C GLU A 80 -12.14 18.72 5.27
N GLY A 81 -11.91 17.43 5.57
CA GLY A 81 -12.81 16.34 5.26
C GLY A 81 -12.48 15.70 3.92
N GLY A 82 -12.08 14.43 3.95
CA GLY A 82 -11.80 13.67 2.75
C GLY A 82 -10.62 12.73 2.93
N TRP A 83 -10.57 11.70 2.09
CA TRP A 83 -9.45 10.78 2.02
C TRP A 83 -8.52 11.20 0.89
N ARG A 84 -7.22 11.16 1.16
CA ARG A 84 -6.18 11.26 0.13
C ARG A 84 -5.30 10.03 0.13
N LEU A 85 -4.81 9.67 -1.05
CA LEU A 85 -3.71 8.73 -1.17
C LEU A 85 -2.41 9.43 -0.82
N VAL A 86 -1.58 8.78 -0.02
CA VAL A 86 -0.29 9.28 0.42
C VAL A 86 0.80 8.43 -0.22
N GLU A 87 1.89 9.07 -0.62
CA GLU A 87 3.07 8.34 -1.07
C GLU A 87 3.77 7.69 0.12
N ASP A 88 4.28 6.47 -0.10
CA ASP A 88 5.05 5.76 0.92
C ASP A 88 6.22 6.63 1.39
N GLY A 89 6.19 7.02 2.68
CA GLY A 89 7.17 7.91 3.29
C GLY A 89 8.61 7.39 3.24
N ARG A 90 8.83 6.12 2.90
CA ARG A 90 10.17 5.52 2.72
C ARG A 90 10.80 5.84 1.37
N LEU A 91 10.03 6.36 0.40
CA LEU A 91 10.53 6.64 -0.95
C LEU A 91 11.80 7.51 -0.97
N PRO A 92 11.91 8.63 -0.23
CA PRO A 92 13.12 9.45 -0.21
C PRO A 92 14.34 8.68 0.29
N GLU A 93 14.18 7.85 1.32
CA GLU A 93 15.28 7.08 1.90
C GLU A 93 15.72 5.93 0.99
N VAL A 94 14.77 5.24 0.36
CA VAL A 94 15.05 4.24 -0.69
C VAL A 94 15.87 4.88 -1.82
N MET A 95 15.46 6.04 -2.33
CA MET A 95 16.17 6.72 -3.41
C MET A 95 17.55 7.20 -3.00
N LYS A 96 17.72 7.68 -1.76
CA LYS A 96 19.02 8.05 -1.21
C LYS A 96 19.98 6.86 -1.17
N LEU A 97 19.54 5.71 -0.64
CA LEU A 97 20.38 4.51 -0.57
C LEU A 97 20.67 3.92 -1.96
N HIS A 98 19.69 3.96 -2.86
CA HIS A 98 19.87 3.53 -4.25
C HIS A 98 20.89 4.39 -5.00
N ALA A 99 20.81 5.72 -4.84
CA ALA A 99 21.78 6.66 -5.42
C ALA A 99 23.21 6.45 -4.87
N ALA A 100 23.33 5.99 -3.62
CA ALA A 100 24.60 5.59 -3.02
C ALA A 100 25.11 4.21 -3.49
N GLY A 101 24.48 3.59 -4.50
CA GLY A 101 24.89 2.33 -5.11
C GLY A 101 24.57 1.08 -4.27
N LYS A 102 23.70 1.19 -3.26
CA LYS A 102 23.27 0.02 -2.48
C LYS A 102 22.35 -0.88 -3.31
N SER A 103 22.54 -2.19 -3.19
CA SER A 103 21.67 -3.17 -3.85
C SER A 103 20.27 -3.18 -3.22
N THR A 104 19.26 -3.59 -3.99
CA THR A 104 17.87 -3.71 -3.53
C THR A 104 17.76 -4.60 -2.29
N ARG A 105 18.56 -5.66 -2.20
CA ARG A 105 18.66 -6.52 -1.00
C ARG A 105 19.18 -5.76 0.22
N ALA A 106 20.23 -4.97 0.06
CA ALA A 106 20.79 -4.20 1.17
C ALA A 106 19.81 -3.12 1.66
N ILE A 107 19.11 -2.46 0.74
CA ILE A 107 18.06 -1.47 1.06
C ILE A 107 16.89 -2.13 1.79
N ALA A 108 16.44 -3.28 1.28
CA ALA A 108 15.35 -4.06 1.88
C ALA A 108 15.66 -4.44 3.33
N THR A 109 16.87 -4.88 3.62
CA THR A 109 17.31 -5.16 5.00
C THR A 109 17.42 -3.89 5.85
N ALA A 110 17.96 -2.79 5.30
CA ALA A 110 18.16 -1.55 6.05
C ALA A 110 16.85 -0.87 6.48
N LEU A 111 15.80 -0.98 5.67
CA LEU A 111 14.51 -0.31 5.88
C LEU A 111 13.39 -1.25 6.32
N ASP A 112 13.71 -2.51 6.62
CA ASP A 112 12.76 -3.58 6.94
C ASP A 112 11.62 -3.68 5.92
N MET A 113 12.00 -3.84 4.65
CA MET A 113 11.10 -3.91 3.49
C MET A 113 11.29 -5.20 2.70
N GLY A 114 10.26 -5.61 1.97
CA GLY A 114 10.42 -6.64 0.93
C GLY A 114 11.21 -6.11 -0.27
N GLN A 115 12.08 -6.93 -0.87
CA GLN A 115 12.85 -6.54 -2.07
C GLN A 115 11.96 -6.09 -3.24
N SER A 116 10.78 -6.72 -3.39
CA SER A 116 9.79 -6.34 -4.39
C SER A 116 9.18 -4.96 -4.13
N ALA A 117 9.03 -4.55 -2.87
CA ALA A 117 8.56 -3.21 -2.50
C ALA A 117 9.61 -2.15 -2.82
N VAL A 118 10.88 -2.41 -2.48
CA VAL A 118 12.01 -1.55 -2.86
C VAL A 118 12.09 -1.37 -4.37
N SER A 119 12.04 -2.47 -5.12
CA SER A 119 12.10 -2.44 -6.60
C SER A 119 10.95 -1.65 -7.21
N ARG A 120 9.74 -1.77 -6.63
CA ARG A 120 8.56 -1.01 -7.05
C ARG A 120 8.74 0.49 -6.82
N LEU A 121 9.27 0.90 -5.67
CA LEU A 121 9.53 2.31 -5.36
C LEU A 121 10.57 2.92 -6.29
N ILE A 122 11.68 2.21 -6.55
CA ILE A 122 12.70 2.65 -7.51
C ILE A 122 12.09 2.82 -8.91
N ARG A 123 11.31 1.83 -9.36
CA ARG A 123 10.63 1.90 -10.66
C ARG A 123 9.67 3.09 -10.73
N LYS A 124 8.85 3.31 -9.70
CA LYS A 124 7.90 4.43 -9.63
C LYS A 124 8.64 5.76 -9.69
N ALA A 125 9.74 5.91 -8.93
CA ALA A 125 10.56 7.11 -8.92
C ALA A 125 11.15 7.41 -10.31
N ASN A 126 11.70 6.39 -10.97
CA ASN A 126 12.29 6.56 -12.31
C ASN A 126 11.22 6.93 -13.35
N GLN A 127 10.03 6.33 -13.29
CA GLN A 127 8.90 6.68 -14.16
C GLN A 127 8.45 8.12 -13.94
N ASN A 128 8.32 8.55 -12.69
CA ASN A 128 7.94 9.92 -12.35
C ASN A 128 9.02 10.93 -12.80
N GLY A 129 10.30 10.61 -12.59
CA GLY A 129 11.42 11.43 -13.05
C GLY A 129 11.44 11.59 -14.56
N LEU A 130 11.20 10.50 -15.31
CA LEU A 130 11.12 10.53 -16.77
C LEU A 130 9.92 11.37 -17.25
N ALA A 131 8.76 11.22 -16.61
CA ALA A 131 7.57 12.02 -16.95
C ALA A 131 7.80 13.52 -16.72
N ALA A 132 8.46 13.89 -15.61
CA ALA A 132 8.80 15.28 -15.29
C ALA A 132 9.78 15.90 -16.30
N LEU A 133 10.81 15.13 -16.73
CA LEU A 133 11.75 15.58 -17.77
C LEU A 133 11.04 15.80 -19.11
N ASN A 134 10.15 14.89 -19.51
CA ASN A 134 9.38 15.02 -20.75
C ASN A 134 8.44 16.24 -20.72
N ALA A 135 7.77 16.50 -19.59
CA ALA A 135 6.92 17.68 -19.43
C ALA A 135 7.72 18.98 -19.55
N LYS A 136 8.92 19.03 -18.94
CA LYS A 136 9.82 20.18 -19.03
C LYS A 136 10.31 20.41 -20.46
N ALA A 137 10.69 19.34 -21.16
CA ALA A 137 11.11 19.42 -22.57
C ALA A 137 9.97 19.91 -23.49
N GLY A 138 8.73 19.49 -23.22
CA GLY A 138 7.55 20.00 -23.94
C GLY A 138 7.32 21.50 -23.73
N ALA A 139 7.37 21.96 -22.48
CA ALA A 139 7.20 23.38 -22.14
C ALA A 139 8.30 24.29 -22.72
N GLU A 140 9.54 23.81 -22.79
CA GLU A 140 10.66 24.53 -23.43
C GLU A 140 10.54 24.56 -24.97
N SER A 141 9.88 23.57 -25.59
CA SER A 141 9.65 23.57 -27.04
C SER A 141 8.52 24.51 -27.50
N GLU A 142 7.52 24.73 -26.64
CA GLU A 142 6.41 25.66 -26.90
C GLU A 142 6.83 27.12 -26.73
N SER A 143 7.77 27.42 -25.81
CA SER A 143 8.26 28.79 -25.59
C SER A 143 9.25 29.29 -26.66
N VAL A 144 9.86 28.38 -27.43
CA VAL A 144 10.78 28.71 -28.54
C VAL A 144 10.03 28.90 -29.87
N SER A 145 8.74 28.53 -29.92
CA SER A 145 7.89 28.63 -31.11
C SER A 145 6.96 29.86 -31.11
N GLN A 146 7.09 30.76 -30.13
CA GLN A 146 6.45 32.08 -30.07
C GLN A 146 7.50 33.18 -30.19
#